data_AF-A0ABD1E2R7-F1
#
_entry.id   AF-A0ABD1E2R7-F1
#
_cell.length_a   1.000
_cell.length_b   1.000
_cell.length_c   1.000
_cell.angle_alpha   90.00
_cell.angle_beta   90.00
_cell.angle_gamma   90.00
#
_symmetry.space_group_name_H-M   'P 1'
#
loop_
_entity.id
_entity.type
_entity.pdbx_description
1 polymer ?
#
loop_
_entity_poly.entity_id
_entity_poly.type
_entity_poly.pdbx_seq_one_letter_code
_entity_poly.pdbx_strand_id
1 'polypeptide(L)'
;MSSKIDIGEATIIFLFANGPKIYKGNVIIDSSEDSISIYSKGKLEIGFPCHEIICCNVIANEVIIQFSEHYFAEKCNIKFYGVEQVKKFTTKLPLIRRPEIIETNSDSSSASE
;
A
#
# COMPACT_ATOMS: atom_id res chain seq x y z
N MET A 1 20.11 10.03 7.25
CA MET A 1 18.68 10.20 6.95
C MET A 1 17.95 8.98 7.48
N SER A 2 16.79 9.14 8.14
CA SER A 2 15.99 7.99 8.61
C SER A 2 15.50 7.18 7.42
N SER A 3 15.81 5.88 7.39
CA SER A 3 15.31 4.91 6.40
C SER A 3 13.84 4.53 6.64
N LYS A 4 13.31 4.86 7.82
CA LYS A 4 11.91 4.66 8.20
C LYS A 4 11.09 5.90 7.89
N ILE A 5 10.01 5.69 7.16
CA ILE A 5 9.07 6.73 6.73
C ILE A 5 7.69 6.39 7.29
N ASP A 6 7.20 7.26 8.16
CA ASP A 6 5.85 7.17 8.68
C ASP A 6 4.83 7.67 7.64
N ILE A 7 3.90 6.80 7.25
CA ILE A 7 2.81 7.12 6.31
C ILE A 7 1.58 7.62 7.07
N GLY A 8 1.44 7.26 8.35
CA GLY A 8 0.33 7.56 9.23
C GLY A 8 -0.63 6.38 9.42
N GLU A 9 -1.71 6.64 10.14
CA GLU A 9 -2.69 5.61 10.50
C GLU A 9 -3.51 5.11 9.31
N ALA A 10 -3.84 3.82 9.34
CA ALA A 10 -4.71 3.17 8.37
C ALA A 10 -5.51 2.01 9.02
N THR A 11 -6.53 1.55 8.31
CA THR A 11 -7.13 0.22 8.52
C THR A 11 -6.60 -0.73 7.45
N ILE A 12 -6.10 -1.90 7.87
CA ILE A 12 -5.47 -2.87 6.97
C ILE A 12 -6.23 -4.18 7.06
N ILE A 13 -6.66 -4.71 5.91
CA ILE A 13 -7.34 -5.99 5.82
C ILE A 13 -6.43 -6.95 5.05
N PHE A 14 -5.97 -8.00 5.71
CA PHE A 14 -5.27 -9.11 5.06
C PHE A 14 -6.25 -10.23 4.75
N LEU A 15 -6.17 -10.78 3.55
CA LEU A 15 -6.84 -12.02 3.16
C LEU A 15 -5.84 -13.17 3.27
N PHE A 16 -6.04 -14.00 4.29
CA PHE A 16 -5.32 -15.25 4.50
C PHE A 16 -6.18 -16.43 4.04
N ALA A 17 -5.55 -17.58 3.82
CA ALA A 17 -6.25 -18.82 3.49
C ALA A 17 -7.30 -19.23 4.54
N ASN A 18 -7.12 -18.83 5.81
CA ASN A 18 -8.06 -19.09 6.91
C ASN A 18 -9.06 -17.94 7.15
N GLY A 19 -9.14 -16.98 6.24
CA GLY A 19 -10.07 -15.86 6.28
C GLY A 19 -9.42 -14.50 6.53
N PRO A 20 -10.21 -13.42 6.47
CA PRO A 20 -9.69 -12.07 6.61
C PRO A 20 -9.31 -11.73 8.05
N LYS A 21 -8.22 -10.97 8.24
CA LYS A 21 -7.93 -10.30 9.51
C LYS A 21 -7.77 -8.80 9.30
N ILE A 22 -8.19 -8.04 10.31
CA ILE A 22 -8.21 -6.58 10.29
C ILE A 22 -7.24 -6.04 11.33
N TYR A 23 -6.39 -5.12 10.91
CA TYR A 23 -5.42 -4.40 11.75
C TYR A 23 -5.70 -2.89 11.67
N LYS A 24 -5.40 -2.17 12.75
CA LYS A 24 -5.47 -0.72 12.82
C LYS A 24 -4.21 -0.17 13.47
N GLY A 25 -3.49 0.69 12.76
CA GLY A 25 -2.23 1.21 13.24
C GLY A 25 -1.52 2.13 12.24
N ASN A 26 -0.37 2.64 12.67
CA ASN A 26 0.54 3.44 11.86
C ASN A 26 1.30 2.56 10.87
N VAL A 27 1.27 2.95 9.60
CA VAL A 27 1.98 2.28 8.52
C VAL A 27 3.35 2.92 8.36
N ILE A 28 4.41 2.12 8.51
CA ILE A 28 5.80 2.54 8.34
C ILE A 28 6.39 1.79 7.16
N ILE A 29 7.01 2.51 6.23
CA ILE A 29 7.86 1.92 5.19
C ILE A 29 9.31 2.06 5.63
N ASP A 30 10.05 0.94 5.66
CA ASP A 30 11.48 0.91 5.94
C ASP A 30 12.23 0.55 4.65
N SER A 31 12.94 1.53 4.08
CA SER A 31 13.69 1.34 2.85
C SER A 31 15.02 0.60 3.05
N SER A 32 15.56 0.54 4.27
CA SER A 32 16.76 -0.25 4.55
C SER A 32 16.47 -1.74 4.64
N GLU A 33 15.29 -2.09 5.15
CA GLU A 33 14.84 -3.47 5.32
C GLU A 33 13.92 -3.93 4.19
N ASP A 34 13.65 -3.07 3.19
CA ASP A 34 12.70 -3.29 2.11
C ASP A 34 11.35 -3.86 2.63
N SER A 35 10.75 -3.19 3.62
CA SER A 35 9.57 -3.70 4.31
C SER A 35 8.54 -2.65 4.67
N ILE A 36 7.31 -3.12 4.90
CA ILE A 36 6.17 -2.34 5.38
C ILE A 36 5.70 -2.95 6.69
N SER A 37 5.54 -2.13 7.71
CA SER A 37 5.15 -2.55 9.05
C SER A 37 3.98 -1.74 9.58
N ILE A 38 3.09 -2.39 10.32
CA ILE A 38 1.93 -1.80 10.96
C ILE A 38 2.13 -1.85 12.47
N TYR A 39 2.14 -0.68 13.10
CA TYR A 39 2.30 -0.54 14.54
C TYR A 39 1.02 -0.04 15.21
N SER A 40 0.57 -0.71 16.26
CA SER A 40 -0.53 -0.25 17.12
C SER A 40 -0.02 -0.02 18.53
N LYS A 41 -0.25 1.19 19.07
CA LYS A 41 0.21 1.59 20.43
C LYS A 41 1.70 1.30 20.67
N GLY A 42 2.55 1.51 19.65
CA GLY A 42 3.99 1.27 19.71
C GLY A 42 4.44 -0.18 19.58
N LYS A 43 3.52 -1.14 19.38
CA LYS A 43 3.83 -2.55 19.14
C LYS A 43 3.64 -2.92 17.68
N LEU A 44 4.53 -3.76 17.15
CA LEU A 44 4.39 -4.32 15.81
C LEU A 44 3.23 -5.32 15.81
N GLU A 45 2.23 -5.09 14.97
CA GLU A 45 1.08 -5.98 14.80
C GLU A 45 1.29 -6.95 13.65
N ILE A 46 1.75 -6.43 12.51
CA ILE A 46 2.04 -7.20 11.30
C ILE A 46 3.01 -6.40 10.42
N GLY A 47 3.78 -7.11 9.60
CA GLY A 47 4.60 -6.50 8.57
C GLY A 47 4.83 -7.48 7.43
N PHE A 48 5.26 -6.94 6.30
CA PHE A 48 5.54 -7.72 5.10
C PHE A 48 6.68 -7.08 4.32
N PRO A 49 7.55 -7.89 3.70
CA PRO A 49 8.59 -7.36 2.84
C PRO A 49 8.02 -6.88 1.50
N CYS A 50 8.61 -5.84 0.92
CA CYS A 50 8.18 -5.28 -0.35
C CYS A 50 8.49 -6.19 -1.54
N HIS A 51 9.49 -7.06 -1.44
CA HIS A 51 9.80 -8.02 -2.52
C HIS A 51 8.68 -9.03 -2.78
N GLU A 52 7.82 -9.30 -1.78
CA GLU A 52 6.64 -10.16 -1.91
C GLU A 52 5.47 -9.48 -2.63
N ILE A 53 5.50 -8.17 -2.84
CA ILE A 53 4.46 -7.43 -3.57
C ILE A 53 4.63 -7.72 -5.07
N ILE A 54 3.62 -8.28 -5.72
CA ILE A 54 3.61 -8.47 -7.18
C ILE A 54 2.77 -7.43 -7.91
N CYS A 55 1.78 -6.85 -7.23
CA CYS A 55 0.93 -5.80 -7.77
C CYS A 55 0.49 -4.83 -6.66
N CYS A 56 0.43 -3.55 -7.00
CA CYS A 56 -0.03 -2.48 -6.12
C CYS A 56 -0.97 -1.57 -6.91
N ASN A 57 -2.25 -1.53 -6.55
CA ASN A 57 -3.27 -0.70 -7.18
C ASN A 57 -3.79 0.34 -6.19
N VAL A 58 -4.24 1.49 -6.70
CA VAL A 58 -4.80 2.56 -5.89
C VAL A 58 -6.21 2.88 -6.34
N ILE A 59 -7.16 2.88 -5.41
CA ILE A 59 -8.55 3.27 -5.65
C ILE A 59 -8.93 4.27 -4.56
N ALA A 60 -9.08 5.55 -4.94
CA ALA A 60 -9.36 6.65 -4.01
C ALA A 60 -8.37 6.70 -2.83
N ASN A 61 -8.82 6.35 -1.62
CA ASN A 61 -8.01 6.33 -0.40
C ASN A 61 -7.52 4.92 0.00
N GLU A 62 -7.67 3.94 -0.88
CA GLU A 62 -7.32 2.54 -0.64
C GLU A 62 -6.15 2.11 -1.53
N VAL A 63 -5.18 1.44 -0.92
CA VAL A 63 -4.07 0.77 -1.61
C VAL A 63 -4.29 -0.73 -1.52
N ILE A 64 -4.36 -1.36 -2.69
CA ILE A 64 -4.61 -2.78 -2.84
C ILE A 64 -3.32 -3.46 -3.26
N ILE A 65 -2.80 -4.33 -2.39
CA ILE A 65 -1.56 -5.08 -2.60
C ILE A 65 -1.91 -6.53 -2.86
N GLN A 66 -1.37 -7.09 -3.94
CA GLN A 66 -1.36 -8.53 -4.19
C GLN A 66 0.05 -9.07 -3.94
N PHE A 67 0.13 -10.20 -3.24
CA PHE A 67 1.39 -10.83 -2.90
C PHE A 67 1.73 -11.98 -3.84
N SER A 68 2.99 -12.41 -3.81
CA SER A 68 3.44 -13.63 -4.47
C SER A 68 2.71 -14.85 -3.90
N GLU A 69 2.61 -15.92 -4.69
CA GLU A 69 1.96 -17.18 -4.28
C GLU A 69 2.71 -17.87 -3.11
N HIS A 70 3.96 -17.49 -2.85
CA HIS A 70 4.76 -18.02 -1.76
C HIS A 70 4.54 -17.29 -0.44
N TYR A 71 3.88 -16.13 -0.48
CA TYR A 71 3.55 -15.38 0.72
C TYR A 71 2.33 -15.97 1.43
N PHE A 72 2.27 -15.86 2.75
CA PHE A 72 1.21 -16.46 3.57
C PHE A 72 -0.16 -15.76 3.43
N ALA A 73 -0.21 -14.61 2.76
CA ALA A 73 -1.43 -13.86 2.45
C ALA A 73 -1.57 -13.70 0.94
N GLU A 74 -2.79 -13.74 0.43
CA GLU A 74 -3.05 -13.52 -1.00
C GLU A 74 -3.03 -12.03 -1.35
N LYS A 75 -3.63 -11.21 -0.47
CA LYS A 75 -3.92 -9.80 -0.72
C LYS A 75 -3.95 -9.01 0.58
N CYS A 76 -3.56 -7.74 0.55
CA CYS A 76 -3.96 -6.79 1.57
C CYS A 76 -4.60 -5.53 0.98
N ASN A 77 -5.57 -4.96 1.70
CA ASN A 77 -6.13 -3.65 1.41
C ASN A 77 -5.77 -2.70 2.56
N ILE A 78 -5.08 -1.62 2.24
CA ILE A 78 -4.68 -0.56 3.17
C ILE A 78 -5.55 0.67 2.89
N LYS A 79 -6.49 0.94 3.80
CA LYS A 79 -7.37 2.10 3.73
C LYS A 79 -6.81 3.23 4.59
N PHE A 80 -6.31 4.26 3.92
CA PHE A 80 -5.83 5.49 4.55
C PHE A 80 -6.98 6.48 4.78
N TYR A 81 -6.78 7.44 5.68
CA TYR A 81 -7.79 8.46 5.99
C TYR A 81 -7.68 9.70 5.09
N GLY A 82 -6.55 9.88 4.38
CA GLY A 82 -6.35 10.98 3.44
C GLY A 82 -5.57 10.59 2.19
N VAL A 83 -5.86 11.28 1.09
CA VAL A 83 -5.21 11.09 -0.23
C VAL A 83 -3.70 11.36 -0.16
N GLU A 84 -3.26 12.28 0.69
CA GLU A 84 -1.84 12.58 0.87
C GLU A 84 -1.07 11.39 1.46
N GLN A 85 -1.71 10.56 2.29
CA GLN A 85 -1.09 9.33 2.80
C GLN A 85 -0.91 8.30 1.69
N VAL A 86 -1.90 8.16 0.80
CA VAL A 86 -1.81 7.28 -0.38
C VAL A 86 -0.67 7.73 -1.29
N LYS A 87 -0.59 9.02 -1.62
CA LYS A 87 0.52 9.58 -2.42
C LYS A 87 1.87 9.34 -1.76
N LYS A 88 1.95 9.55 -0.45
CA LYS A 88 3.18 9.30 0.33
C LYS A 88 3.54 7.82 0.31
N PHE A 89 2.58 6.91 0.46
CA PHE A 89 2.79 5.47 0.39
C PHE A 89 3.36 5.05 -0.97
N THR A 90 2.69 5.43 -2.05
CA THR A 90 3.07 4.99 -3.41
C THR A 90 4.40 5.57 -3.88
N THR A 91 4.71 6.81 -3.52
CA THR A 91 6.00 7.43 -3.86
C THR A 91 7.17 6.86 -3.07
N LYS A 92 6.91 6.22 -1.92
CA LYS A 92 7.94 5.63 -1.05
C LYS A 92 8.09 4.12 -1.19
N LEU A 93 7.17 3.45 -1.89
CA LEU A 93 7.39 2.09 -2.35
C LEU A 93 8.61 2.01 -3.28
N PRO A 94 9.36 0.89 -3.24
CA PRO A 94 10.41 0.59 -4.22
C PRO A 94 9.88 0.72 -5.65
N LEU A 95 10.70 1.27 -6.56
CA LEU A 95 10.29 1.64 -7.92
C LEU A 95 9.61 0.50 -8.69
N ILE A 96 10.11 -0.72 -8.57
CA ILE A 96 9.60 -1.93 -9.25
C ILE A 96 8.21 -2.32 -8.73
N ARG A 97 7.75 -1.72 -7.63
CA ARG A 97 6.50 -2.04 -6.92
C ARG A 97 5.49 -0.90 -6.92
N ARG A 98 5.81 0.21 -7.59
CA ARG A 98 4.89 1.34 -7.69
C ARG A 98 3.73 0.96 -8.62
N PRO A 99 2.50 1.42 -8.33
CA PRO A 99 1.39 1.28 -9.25
C PRO A 99 1.77 1.83 -10.62
N GLU A 100 1.45 1.10 -11.69
CA GLU A 100 1.42 1.71 -13.02
C GLU A 100 0.33 2.77 -13.02
N ILE A 101 0.72 4.03 -13.14
CA ILE A 101 -0.22 5.12 -13.38
C ILE A 101 -0.54 5.04 -14.87
N ILE A 102 -1.67 4.42 -15.21
CA ILE A 102 -2.22 4.55 -16.56
C ILE A 102 -2.86 5.93 -16.63
N GLU A 103 -2.14 6.90 -17.19
CA GLU A 103 -2.72 8.19 -17.58
C GLU A 103 -3.80 7.91 -18.63
N THR A 104 -5.06 7.95 -18.20
CA THR A 104 -6.17 8.03 -19.13
C THR A 104 -6.14 9.44 -19.70
N ASN A 105 -5.48 9.60 -20.85
CA ASN A 105 -5.63 10.79 -21.68
C ASN A 105 -7.10 10.95 -21.99
N SER A 106 -7.76 11.78 -21.18
CA SER A 106 -9.10 12.27 -21.42
C SER A 106 -8.97 13.33 -22.50
N ASP A 107 -8.70 12.91 -23.74
CA ASP A 107 -8.85 13.79 -24.90
C ASP A 107 -10.35 14.04 -25.07
N SER A 108 -10.88 14.98 -24.29
CA SER A 108 -12.14 15.64 -24.56
C SER A 108 -11.95 16.51 -25.80
N SER A 109 -11.97 15.89 -26.98
CA SER A 109 -12.24 16.62 -28.21
C SER A 109 -13.74 16.92 -28.27
N SER A 110 -14.17 17.90 -27.47
CA SER A 110 -15.38 18.68 -27.76
C SER A 110 -15.06 19.55 -28.98
N ALA A 111 -15.17 18.98 -30.17
CA ALA A 111 -15.36 19.77 -31.37
C ALA A 111 -16.83 20.19 -31.42
N SER A 112 -17.09 21.39 -30.91
CA SER A 112 -18.32 22.13 -31.15
C SER A 112 -18.29 22.72 -32.57
N GLU A 113 -19.47 22.70 -33.19
CA GLU A 113 -19.92 23.34 -34.46
C GLU A 113 -19.60 22.62 -35.78
#